data_AF-A0A966N761-F1
#
_entry.id   AF-A0A966N761-F1
#
_cell.length_a   1.000
_cell.length_b   1.000
_cell.length_c   1.000
_cell.angle_alpha   90.00
_cell.angle_beta   90.00
_cell.angle_gamma   90.00
#
_symmetry.space_group_name_H-M   'P 1'
#
loop_
_entity.id
_entity.type
_entity.pdbx_description
1 polymer ?
#
loop_
_entity_poly.entity_id
_entity_poly.type
_entity_poly.pdbx_seq_one_letter_code
_entity_poly.pdbx_strand_id
1 'polypeptide(L)'
;MSQTSVEQENKTSWMIILAGFIVILSLVAYYGLASQTIWVRLAALLGGFAVAVVLAAVSADGKRFLAYAKDSVAEAKKVVWPSRKEATQMTLVVFAFVVVMALFLWAADKLIEWLVFSVFLGWK
;
A
#
# COMPACT_ATOMS: atom_id res chain seq x y z
N MET A 1 -3.97 38.77 -3.24
CA MET A 1 -4.25 37.37 -2.82
C MET A 1 -3.57 36.33 -3.70
N SER A 2 -3.45 36.52 -5.03
CA SER A 2 -2.72 35.59 -5.91
C SER A 2 -1.19 35.59 -5.71
N GLN A 3 -0.58 36.75 -5.44
CA GLN A 3 0.88 36.86 -5.26
C GLN A 3 1.40 36.13 -4.01
N THR A 4 0.60 36.07 -2.93
CA THR A 4 0.98 35.39 -1.68
C THR A 4 0.89 33.87 -1.77
N SER A 5 0.01 33.32 -2.60
CA SER A 5 -0.11 31.88 -2.82
C SER A 5 1.05 31.32 -3.65
N VAL A 6 1.51 32.06 -4.67
CA VAL A 6 2.62 31.64 -5.54
C VAL A 6 3.96 31.69 -4.81
N GLU A 7 4.20 32.72 -4.00
CA GLU A 7 5.42 32.84 -3.17
C GLU A 7 5.52 31.72 -2.13
N GLN A 8 4.40 31.36 -1.49
CA GLN A 8 4.34 30.27 -0.50
C GLN A 8 4.52 28.89 -1.16
N GLU A 9 3.99 28.68 -2.36
CA GLU A 9 4.18 27.47 -3.16
C GLU A 9 5.67 27.30 -3.53
N ASN A 10 6.27 28.32 -4.13
CA ASN A 10 7.69 28.27 -4.51
C ASN A 10 8.58 28.05 -3.28
N LYS A 11 8.26 28.73 -2.16
CA LYS A 11 9.00 28.57 -0.90
C LYS A 11 8.91 27.15 -0.34
N THR A 12 7.79 26.49 -0.53
CA THR A 12 7.56 25.12 -0.03
C THR A 12 8.26 24.09 -0.91
N SER A 13 8.22 24.28 -2.22
CA SER A 13 8.86 23.38 -3.19
C SER A 13 10.36 23.22 -2.95
N TRP A 14 11.08 24.31 -2.69
CA TRP A 14 12.52 24.21 -2.41
C TRP A 14 12.83 23.53 -1.06
N MET A 15 11.95 23.66 -0.07
CA MET A 15 12.11 22.98 1.23
C MET A 15 12.00 21.46 1.09
N ILE A 16 11.11 20.97 0.22
CA ILE A 16 10.94 19.53 -0.04
C ILE A 16 12.13 19.00 -0.84
N ILE A 17 12.58 19.74 -1.84
CA ILE A 17 13.80 19.40 -2.60
C ILE A 17 15.01 19.32 -1.64
N LEU A 18 15.14 20.29 -0.72
CA LEU A 18 16.20 20.30 0.28
C LEU A 18 16.09 19.10 1.24
N ALA A 19 14.88 18.76 1.70
CA ALA A 19 14.66 17.57 2.52
C ALA A 19 15.07 16.28 1.80
N GLY A 20 14.73 16.15 0.50
CA GLY A 20 15.19 15.03 -0.33
C GLY A 20 16.71 14.95 -0.44
N PHE A 21 17.37 16.11 -0.61
CA PHE A 21 18.83 16.18 -0.66
C PHE A 21 19.47 15.76 0.67
N ILE A 22 18.88 16.14 1.82
CA ILE A 22 19.33 15.74 3.16
C ILE A 22 19.25 14.22 3.33
N VAL A 23 18.20 13.56 2.81
CA VAL A 23 18.10 12.09 2.85
C VAL A 23 19.25 11.45 2.06
N ILE A 24 19.52 11.94 0.85
CA ILE A 24 20.64 11.44 0.03
C ILE A 24 21.96 11.66 0.76
N LEU A 25 22.18 12.84 1.33
CA LEU A 25 23.39 13.19 2.05
C LEU A 25 23.56 12.32 3.32
N SER A 26 22.46 11.99 3.99
CA SER A 26 22.43 11.08 5.14
C SER A 26 22.80 9.63 4.75
N LEU A 27 22.34 9.15 3.60
CA LEU A 27 22.77 7.87 3.01
C LEU A 27 24.25 7.89 2.62
N VAL A 28 24.71 8.96 1.98
CA VAL A 28 26.12 9.12 1.61
C VAL A 28 27.00 9.16 2.86
N ALA A 29 26.57 9.85 3.93
CA ALA A 29 27.29 9.88 5.20
C ALA A 29 27.37 8.49 5.84
N TYR A 30 26.32 7.68 5.77
CA TYR A 30 26.32 6.30 6.26
C TYR A 30 27.38 5.44 5.56
N TYR A 31 27.45 5.51 4.22
CA TYR A 31 28.45 4.77 3.43
C TYR A 31 29.86 5.36 3.52
N GLY A 32 29.99 6.70 3.64
CA GLY A 32 31.28 7.38 3.77
C GLY A 32 31.96 7.14 5.12
N LEU A 33 31.18 6.96 6.19
CA LEU A 33 31.69 6.57 7.51
C LEU A 33 31.90 5.05 7.63
N ALA A 34 32.22 4.36 6.52
CA ALA A 34 32.47 2.92 6.48
C ALA A 34 33.67 2.44 7.32
N SER A 35 34.49 3.34 7.85
CA SER A 35 35.58 3.05 8.78
C SER A 35 35.22 3.20 10.27
N GLN A 36 34.09 3.83 10.59
CA GLN A 36 33.67 4.11 11.98
C GLN A 36 32.77 3.02 12.56
N THR A 37 32.60 3.00 13.89
CA THR A 37 31.70 2.07 14.59
C THR A 37 30.25 2.18 14.09
N ILE A 38 29.55 1.04 14.04
CA ILE A 38 28.17 0.92 13.55
C ILE A 38 27.20 1.95 14.16
N TRP A 39 27.33 2.25 15.46
CA TRP A 39 26.48 3.21 16.17
C TRP A 39 26.56 4.63 15.61
N VAL A 40 27.76 5.08 15.21
CA VAL A 40 27.97 6.43 14.66
C VAL A 40 27.31 6.53 13.28
N ARG A 41 27.40 5.46 12.47
CA ARG A 41 26.74 5.41 11.15
C ARG A 41 25.23 5.46 11.29
N LEU A 42 24.67 4.63 12.17
CA LEU A 42 23.23 4.63 12.43
C LEU A 42 22.75 5.98 12.95
N ALA A 43 23.51 6.61 13.85
CA ALA A 43 23.17 7.94 14.35
C ALA A 43 23.16 9.00 13.24
N ALA A 44 24.14 8.98 12.32
CA ALA A 44 24.18 9.90 11.18
C ALA A 44 23.02 9.67 10.19
N LEU A 45 22.65 8.40 9.96
CA LEU A 45 21.53 8.04 9.09
C LEU A 45 20.18 8.46 9.71
N LEU A 46 19.93 8.02 10.94
CA LEU A 46 18.68 8.31 11.63
C LEU A 46 18.53 9.79 11.97
N GLY A 47 19.62 10.47 12.33
CA GLY A 47 19.63 11.91 12.59
C GLY A 47 19.32 12.70 11.33
N GLY A 48 20.01 12.42 10.21
CA GLY A 48 19.74 13.09 8.94
C GLY A 48 18.33 12.82 8.41
N PHE A 49 17.88 11.57 8.49
CA PHE A 49 16.51 11.20 8.13
C PHE A 49 15.47 11.91 9.01
N ALA A 50 15.67 12.00 10.32
CA ALA A 50 14.77 12.71 11.22
C ALA A 50 14.67 14.21 10.86
N VAL A 51 15.80 14.86 10.55
CA VAL A 51 15.81 16.26 10.10
C VAL A 51 15.03 16.42 8.80
N ALA A 52 15.23 15.52 7.82
CA ALA A 52 14.49 15.56 6.56
C ALA A 52 12.97 15.40 6.77
N VAL A 53 12.55 14.47 7.63
CA VAL A 53 11.14 14.26 7.97
C VAL A 53 10.54 15.49 8.64
N VAL A 54 11.25 16.12 9.58
CA VAL A 54 10.77 17.35 10.25
C VAL A 54 10.62 18.49 9.24
N LEU A 55 11.60 18.69 8.35
CA LEU A 55 11.51 19.70 7.30
C LEU A 55 10.34 19.44 6.35
N ALA A 56 10.16 18.19 5.93
CA ALA A 56 9.04 17.80 5.09
C ALA A 56 7.69 18.03 5.80
N ALA A 57 7.56 17.67 7.08
CA ALA A 57 6.33 17.83 7.85
C ALA A 57 5.96 19.30 8.15
N VAL A 58 6.94 20.18 8.32
CA VAL A 58 6.71 21.62 8.57
C VAL A 58 6.42 22.39 7.27
N SER A 59 6.79 21.84 6.11
CA SER A 59 6.49 22.40 4.79
C SER A 59 4.98 22.52 4.54
N ALA A 60 4.55 23.46 3.68
CA ALA A 60 3.13 23.64 3.39
C ALA A 60 2.48 22.38 2.78
N ASP A 61 3.16 21.66 1.89
CA ASP A 61 2.64 20.42 1.32
C ASP A 61 2.63 19.27 2.32
N GLY A 62 3.61 19.21 3.22
CA GLY A 62 3.59 18.26 4.34
C GLY A 62 2.42 18.47 5.27
N LYS A 63 2.11 19.73 5.61
CA LYS A 63 0.93 20.07 6.41
C LYS A 63 -0.38 19.74 5.69
N ARG A 64 -0.45 19.97 4.36
CA ARG A 64 -1.61 19.59 3.53
C ARG A 64 -1.80 18.07 3.50
N PHE A 65 -0.71 17.32 3.35
CA PHE A 65 -0.74 15.86 3.40
C PHE A 65 -1.21 15.35 4.77
N LEU A 66 -0.70 15.93 5.86
CA LEU A 66 -1.11 15.55 7.21
C LEU A 66 -2.59 15.86 7.48
N ALA A 67 -3.08 17.00 7.00
CA ALA A 67 -4.51 17.34 7.06
C ALA A 67 -5.34 16.33 6.25
N TYR A 68 -4.94 16.04 5.01
CA TYR A 68 -5.59 15.05 4.16
C TYR A 68 -5.61 13.64 4.78
N ALA A 69 -4.50 13.21 5.40
CA ALA A 69 -4.41 11.93 6.08
C ALA A 69 -5.38 11.87 7.29
N LYS A 70 -5.47 12.96 8.06
CA LYS A 70 -6.41 13.07 9.17
C LYS A 70 -7.86 13.00 8.68
N ASP A 71 -8.18 13.69 7.59
CA ASP A 71 -9.51 13.67 6.97
C ASP A 71 -9.84 12.27 6.42
N SER A 72 -8.87 11.60 5.80
CA SER A 72 -9.01 10.23 5.30
C SER A 72 -9.30 9.24 6.43
N VAL A 73 -8.65 9.38 7.59
CA VAL A 73 -8.94 8.56 8.79
C VAL A 73 -10.32 8.89 9.35
N ALA A 74 -10.72 10.15 9.35
CA ALA A 74 -12.06 10.55 9.78
C ALA A 74 -13.14 9.94 8.87
N GLU A 75 -12.91 9.90 7.56
CA GLU A 75 -13.83 9.28 6.59
C GLU A 75 -13.83 7.76 6.70
N ALA A 76 -12.65 7.13 6.87
CA ALA A 76 -12.54 5.69 7.09
C ALA A 76 -13.28 5.23 8.35
N LYS A 77 -13.41 6.08 9.37
CA LYS A 77 -14.23 5.80 10.57
C LYS A 77 -15.74 5.87 10.31
N LYS A 78 -16.19 6.55 9.25
CA LYS A 78 -17.60 6.57 8.84
C LYS A 78 -17.99 5.30 8.06
N VAL A 79 -17.00 4.54 7.57
CA VAL A 79 -17.26 3.26 6.93
C VAL A 79 -17.83 2.29 7.96
N VAL A 80 -19.10 1.93 7.76
CA VAL A 80 -19.75 0.90 8.57
C VAL A 80 -19.21 -0.44 8.11
N TRP A 81 -18.24 -0.96 8.85
CA TRP A 81 -17.72 -2.29 8.60
C TRP A 81 -18.80 -3.33 8.96
N PRO A 82 -19.02 -4.33 8.09
CA PRO A 82 -20.02 -5.36 8.34
C PRO A 82 -19.70 -6.09 9.64
N SER A 83 -20.73 -6.48 10.37
CA SER A 83 -20.54 -7.30 11.57
C SER A 83 -19.83 -8.61 11.21
N ARG A 84 -19.12 -9.23 12.17
CA ARG A 84 -18.45 -10.53 11.92
C ARG A 84 -19.43 -11.57 11.36
N LYS A 85 -20.70 -11.52 11.79
CA LYS A 85 -21.76 -12.40 11.31
C LYS A 85 -22.12 -12.12 9.85
N GLU A 86 -22.29 -10.87 9.46
CA GLU A 86 -22.56 -10.49 8.06
C GLU A 86 -21.40 -10.86 7.13
N ALA A 87 -20.17 -10.56 7.55
CA ALA A 87 -18.98 -10.92 6.77
C ALA A 87 -18.89 -12.43 6.56
N THR A 88 -19.06 -13.23 7.62
CA THR A 88 -19.06 -14.70 7.52
C THR A 88 -20.22 -15.21 6.67
N GLN A 89 -21.40 -14.60 6.75
CA GLN A 89 -22.55 -14.99 5.93
C GLN A 89 -22.28 -14.74 4.45
N MET A 90 -21.73 -13.58 4.08
CA MET A 90 -21.34 -13.30 2.69
C MET A 90 -20.28 -14.27 2.20
N THR A 91 -19.26 -14.58 3.02
CA THR A 91 -18.27 -15.61 2.70
C THR A 91 -18.93 -16.97 2.47
N LEU A 92 -19.82 -17.41 3.37
CA LEU A 92 -20.49 -18.70 3.25
C LEU A 92 -21.34 -18.79 1.98
N VAL A 93 -22.05 -17.71 1.62
CA VAL A 93 -22.80 -17.64 0.36
C VAL A 93 -21.88 -17.85 -0.85
N VAL A 94 -20.71 -17.19 -0.86
CA VAL A 94 -19.72 -17.38 -1.93
C VAL A 94 -19.19 -18.82 -1.94
N PHE A 95 -18.89 -19.40 -0.79
CA PHE A 95 -18.45 -20.80 -0.69
C PHE A 95 -19.50 -21.77 -1.21
N ALA A 96 -20.77 -21.58 -0.86
CA ALA A 96 -21.87 -22.40 -1.35
C ALA A 96 -21.97 -22.33 -2.89
N PHE A 97 -21.87 -21.12 -3.46
CA PHE A 97 -21.85 -20.93 -4.90
C PHE A 97 -20.68 -21.66 -5.57
N VAL A 98 -19.47 -21.54 -5.02
CA VAL A 98 -18.27 -22.22 -5.54
C VAL A 98 -18.42 -23.75 -5.48
N VAL A 99 -18.98 -24.29 -4.41
CA VAL A 99 -19.22 -25.74 -4.28
C VAL A 99 -20.20 -26.24 -5.34
N VAL A 100 -21.28 -25.51 -5.59
CA VAL A 100 -22.26 -25.86 -6.64
C VAL A 100 -21.59 -25.85 -8.01
N MET A 101 -20.79 -24.85 -8.32
CA MET A 101 -20.04 -24.79 -9.58
C MET A 101 -18.99 -25.89 -9.70
N ALA A 102 -18.28 -26.21 -8.62
CA ALA A 102 -17.33 -27.31 -8.61
C ALA A 102 -18.01 -28.66 -8.88
N LEU A 103 -19.17 -28.92 -8.25
CA LEU A 103 -19.94 -30.14 -8.50
C LEU A 103 -20.51 -30.19 -9.93
N PHE A 104 -20.99 -29.06 -10.44
CA PHE A 104 -21.48 -28.97 -11.81
C PHE A 104 -20.39 -29.26 -12.84
N LEU A 105 -19.22 -28.62 -12.70
CA LEU A 105 -18.08 -28.85 -13.57
C LEU A 105 -17.60 -30.29 -13.47
N TRP A 106 -17.45 -30.82 -12.25
CA TRP A 106 -17.07 -32.22 -12.03
C TRP A 106 -18.04 -33.20 -12.73
N ALA A 107 -19.35 -32.96 -12.65
CA ALA A 107 -20.34 -33.78 -13.35
C ALA A 107 -20.23 -33.65 -14.87
N ALA A 108 -19.99 -32.44 -15.39
CA ALA A 108 -19.76 -32.21 -16.82
C ALA A 108 -18.48 -32.91 -17.30
N ASP A 109 -17.39 -32.83 -16.55
CA ASP A 109 -16.13 -33.54 -16.83
C ASP A 109 -16.37 -35.06 -16.91
N LYS A 110 -17.11 -35.63 -15.95
CA LYS A 110 -17.46 -37.06 -15.97
C LYS A 110 -18.39 -37.46 -17.11
N LEU A 111 -19.33 -36.60 -17.49
CA LEU A 111 -20.20 -36.83 -18.63
C LEU A 111 -19.41 -36.81 -19.95
N ILE A 112 -18.50 -35.84 -20.10
CA ILE A 112 -17.61 -35.74 -21.27
C ILE A 112 -16.67 -36.94 -21.30
N GLU A 113 -16.05 -37.31 -20.18
CA GLU A 113 -15.21 -38.51 -20.05
C GLU A 113 -15.96 -39.74 -20.55
N TRP A 114 -17.17 -39.97 -20.04
CA TRP A 114 -18.02 -41.10 -20.44
C TRP A 114 -18.39 -41.07 -21.92
N LEU A 115 -18.81 -39.91 -22.45
CA LEU A 115 -19.15 -39.75 -23.87
C LEU A 115 -17.94 -40.02 -24.77
N VAL A 116 -16.77 -39.52 -24.41
CA VAL A 116 -15.55 -39.72 -25.19
C VAL A 116 -15.13 -41.18 -25.18
N PHE A 117 -15.08 -41.84 -24.01
CA PHE A 117 -14.71 -43.24 -23.92
C PHE A 117 -15.70 -44.16 -24.63
N SER A 118 -17.00 -43.91 -24.48
CA SER A 118 -18.04 -44.73 -25.12
C SER A 118 -18.10 -44.56 -26.64
N VAL A 119 -17.97 -43.34 -27.16
CA VAL A 119 -18.12 -43.05 -28.60
C VAL A 119 -16.80 -43.23 -29.37
N PHE A 120 -15.69 -42.72 -28.85
CA PHE A 120 -14.41 -42.73 -29.57
C PHE A 120 -13.56 -43.97 -29.29
N LEU A 121 -13.54 -44.45 -28.04
CA LEU A 121 -12.63 -45.54 -27.66
C LEU A 121 -13.29 -46.92 -27.69
N GLY A 122 -14.62 -47.00 -27.80
CA GLY A 122 -15.36 -48.24 -28.07
C GLY A 122 -15.09 -49.38 -27.07
N TRP A 123 -14.58 -49.06 -25.89
CA TRP A 123 -14.27 -50.05 -24.86
C TRP A 123 -15.39 -50.04 -23.83
N LYS A 124 -15.95 -51.24 -23.62
CA LYS A 124 -17.08 -51.59 -22.74
C LYS A 124 -17.12 -50.82 -21.41
#